data_AF-A0A255U3H4-F1
#
_entry.id   AF-A0A255U3H4-F1
#
_cell.length_a   1.000
_cell.length_b   1.000
_cell.length_c   1.000
_cell.angle_alpha   90.00
_cell.angle_beta   90.00
_cell.angle_gamma   90.00
#
_symmetry.space_group_name_H-M   'P 1'
#
loop_
_entity.id
_entity.type
_entity.pdbx_description
1 polymer ?
#
loop_
_entity_poly.entity_id
_entity_poly.type
_entity_poly.pdbx_seq_one_letter_code
_entity_poly.pdbx_strand_id
1 'polypeptide(L)'
;MMGFSQLSAQESAVDDHGIFNHLSVGVGVGLTGISIEAAAPITPYVTVRGGVNIFPQIKVKTDLDLDGEIPASYNGPRSFEVEGKSSLTTGHLLFDVYPFKTSAFHVTAGAYLGSDKIITLKNTKDGVLMDINRLNASLPDGQKIGLDLGDYLLTPDERGNVDATLKVAAFRPYLGVGFGRAVPAKHRFAFNFDMGVQFWGTPEVYLRDHKLTKADTNSDTGEVLKYLSKATVYPVLNFRIVGRIL
;
A
#
# COMPACT_ATOMS: atom_id res chain seq x y z
N MET A 1 -28.19 -26.67 -62.54
CA MET A 1 -28.92 -26.09 -61.40
C MET A 1 -28.42 -26.84 -60.17
N MET A 2 -27.57 -26.34 -59.26
CA MET A 2 -26.91 -25.07 -58.94
C MET A 2 -25.50 -25.47 -58.38
N GLY A 3 -24.40 -24.74 -58.64
CA GLY A 3 -23.90 -23.67 -57.77
C GLY A 3 -23.55 -24.20 -56.37
N PHE A 4 -22.33 -24.16 -55.84
CA PHE A 4 -21.51 -22.97 -55.68
C PHE A 4 -20.01 -23.29 -55.64
N SER A 5 -19.27 -22.47 -56.37
CA SER A 5 -17.83 -22.25 -56.35
C SER A 5 -17.30 -21.94 -54.96
N GLN A 6 -16.48 -22.84 -54.41
CA GLN A 6 -15.41 -22.48 -53.47
C GLN A 6 -14.17 -22.06 -54.28
N LEU A 7 -13.39 -21.14 -53.71
CA LEU A 7 -12.16 -20.52 -54.21
C LEU A 7 -12.30 -19.20 -55.00
N SER A 8 -12.30 -18.10 -54.26
CA SER A 8 -11.42 -16.92 -54.42
C SER A 8 -11.64 -16.09 -53.15
N ALA A 9 -10.71 -15.38 -52.52
CA ALA A 9 -9.33 -15.08 -52.78
C ALA A 9 -8.70 -14.73 -51.41
N GLN A 10 -7.39 -14.89 -51.39
CA GLN A 10 -6.44 -14.39 -50.42
C GLN A 10 -6.61 -12.88 -50.11
N GLU A 11 -6.06 -12.45 -48.96
CA GLU A 11 -5.86 -11.07 -48.48
C GLU A 11 -6.83 -10.64 -47.35
N SER A 12 -6.49 -10.89 -46.08
CA SER A 12 -5.50 -10.06 -45.41
C SER A 12 -4.67 -10.87 -44.41
N ALA A 13 -3.39 -11.02 -44.71
CA ALA A 13 -2.36 -11.32 -43.73
C ALA A 13 -2.29 -10.14 -42.75
N VAL A 14 -2.97 -10.25 -41.61
CA VAL A 14 -2.68 -9.43 -40.43
C VAL A 14 -1.65 -10.23 -39.65
N ASP A 15 -0.45 -9.68 -39.55
CA ASP A 15 0.70 -10.22 -38.84
C ASP A 15 0.31 -10.95 -37.55
N ASP A 16 0.64 -12.24 -37.51
CA ASP A 16 0.41 -13.20 -36.42
C ASP A 16 1.41 -12.97 -35.26
N HIS A 17 1.42 -11.74 -34.76
CA HIS A 17 2.07 -11.39 -33.51
C HIS A 17 0.97 -11.39 -32.46
N GLY A 18 0.83 -12.51 -31.72
CA GLY A 18 -0.20 -12.78 -30.70
C GLY A 18 -0.19 -11.86 -29.46
N ILE A 19 -0.02 -10.56 -29.69
CA ILE A 19 -0.09 -9.45 -28.75
C ILE A 19 -1.57 -9.06 -28.64
N PHE A 20 -2.12 -8.99 -27.43
CA PHE A 20 -3.51 -8.58 -27.13
C PHE A 20 -4.65 -9.43 -27.73
N ASN A 21 -4.39 -10.62 -28.28
CA ASN A 21 -5.45 -11.48 -28.83
C ASN A 21 -6.52 -11.92 -27.81
N HIS A 22 -6.20 -11.90 -26.52
CA HIS A 22 -7.10 -12.30 -25.43
C HIS A 22 -6.97 -11.35 -24.25
N LEU A 23 -8.11 -10.89 -23.72
CA LEU A 23 -8.17 -10.03 -22.54
C LEU A 23 -8.75 -10.81 -21.37
N SER A 24 -8.14 -10.71 -20.20
CA SER A 24 -8.72 -11.21 -18.96
C SER A 24 -8.98 -10.09 -17.97
N VAL A 25 -9.95 -10.35 -17.09
CA VAL A 25 -10.16 -9.56 -15.88
C VAL A 25 -9.98 -10.45 -14.66
N GLY A 26 -9.45 -9.87 -13.60
CA GLY A 26 -9.15 -10.56 -12.36
C GLY A 26 -9.70 -9.79 -11.17
N VAL A 27 -10.16 -10.55 -10.18
CA VAL A 27 -10.39 -10.05 -8.83
C VAL A 27 -9.49 -10.84 -7.89
N GLY A 28 -8.91 -10.16 -6.91
CA GLY A 28 -8.03 -10.79 -5.93
C GLY A 28 -8.13 -10.18 -4.55
N VAL A 29 -7.53 -10.90 -3.62
CA VAL A 29 -7.40 -10.50 -2.22
C VAL A 29 -6.00 -10.80 -1.75
N GLY A 30 -5.43 -9.87 -1.00
CA GLY A 30 -4.06 -9.95 -0.56
C GLY A 30 -3.72 -8.95 0.52
N LEU A 31 -2.42 -8.88 0.84
CA LEU A 31 -1.91 -7.92 1.83
C LEU A 31 -2.16 -6.47 1.41
N THR A 32 -2.19 -6.19 0.11
CA THR A 32 -2.54 -4.89 -0.46
C THR A 32 -4.05 -4.61 -0.52
N GLY A 33 -4.88 -5.50 0.02
CA GLY A 33 -6.34 -5.40 0.02
C GLY A 33 -7.00 -6.15 -1.13
N ILE A 34 -8.09 -5.57 -1.65
CA ILE A 34 -8.85 -6.14 -2.77
C ILE A 34 -8.28 -5.59 -4.06
N SER A 35 -7.90 -6.48 -4.99
CA SER A 35 -7.37 -6.10 -6.30
C SER A 35 -8.39 -6.33 -7.40
N ILE A 36 -8.54 -5.36 -8.30
CA ILE A 36 -9.28 -5.50 -9.56
C ILE A 36 -8.31 -5.17 -10.69
N GLU A 37 -8.14 -6.07 -11.65
CA GLU A 37 -7.16 -5.90 -12.72
C GLU A 37 -7.63 -6.42 -14.06
N ALA A 38 -7.04 -5.90 -15.13
CA ALA A 38 -7.11 -6.44 -16.47
C ALA A 38 -5.72 -6.90 -16.91
N ALA A 39 -5.65 -7.96 -17.69
CA ALA A 39 -4.38 -8.49 -18.19
C ALA A 39 -4.46 -8.91 -19.65
N ALA A 40 -3.35 -8.75 -20.36
CA ALA A 40 -3.23 -9.13 -21.76
C ALA A 40 -1.82 -9.66 -22.08
N PRO A 41 -1.69 -10.69 -22.93
CA PRO A 41 -0.37 -11.16 -23.35
C PRO A 41 0.27 -10.14 -24.28
N ILE A 42 1.53 -9.79 -24.01
CA ILE A 42 2.38 -9.06 -24.97
C ILE A 42 3.10 -10.07 -25.87
N THR A 43 3.60 -11.16 -25.28
CA THR A 43 4.21 -12.28 -26.01
C THR A 43 3.79 -13.60 -25.34
N PRO A 44 4.11 -14.78 -25.91
CA PRO A 44 3.88 -16.05 -25.22
C PRO A 44 4.57 -16.17 -23.84
N TYR A 45 5.60 -15.34 -23.61
CA TYR A 45 6.43 -15.33 -22.41
C TYR A 45 6.17 -14.12 -21.51
N VAL A 46 5.47 -13.09 -21.98
CA VAL A 46 5.29 -11.85 -21.22
C VAL A 46 3.82 -11.44 -21.24
N THR A 47 3.25 -11.26 -20.05
CA THR A 47 1.88 -10.73 -19.87
C THR A 47 1.95 -9.41 -19.13
N VAL A 48 1.20 -8.41 -19.57
CA VAL A 48 1.02 -7.17 -18.83
C VAL A 48 -0.27 -7.22 -18.03
N ARG A 49 -0.23 -6.67 -16.80
CA ARG A 49 -1.36 -6.54 -15.89
C ARG A 49 -1.46 -5.10 -15.42
N GLY A 50 -2.62 -4.49 -15.58
CA GLY A 50 -2.94 -3.17 -15.06
C GLY A 50 -4.15 -3.25 -14.14
N GLY A 51 -4.09 -2.62 -12.97
CA GLY A 51 -5.20 -2.70 -12.03
C GLY A 51 -5.13 -1.72 -10.88
N VAL A 52 -6.06 -1.89 -9.95
CA VAL A 52 -6.17 -1.11 -8.71
C VAL A 52 -6.27 -2.05 -7.52
N ASN A 53 -5.65 -1.65 -6.41
CA ASN A 53 -5.73 -2.31 -5.11
C ASN A 53 -6.33 -1.34 -4.12
N ILE A 54 -7.34 -1.80 -3.41
CA ILE A 54 -8.10 -1.03 -2.43
C ILE A 54 -7.93 -1.73 -1.08
N PHE A 55 -7.14 -1.14 -0.20
CA PHE A 55 -7.03 -1.61 1.18
C PHE A 55 -8.23 -1.08 1.99
N PRO A 56 -8.99 -1.97 2.67
CA PRO A 56 -10.14 -1.56 3.45
C PRO A 56 -9.71 -0.64 4.59
N GLN A 57 -10.57 0.31 4.96
CA GLN A 57 -10.26 1.23 6.02
C GLN A 57 -10.36 0.54 7.39
N ILE A 58 -9.22 0.31 8.04
CA ILE A 58 -9.15 -0.29 9.38
C ILE A 58 -8.90 0.82 10.39
N LYS A 59 -9.71 0.85 11.45
CA LYS A 59 -9.58 1.77 12.57
C LYS A 59 -9.13 0.98 13.79
N VAL A 60 -8.02 1.39 14.39
CA VAL A 60 -7.48 0.80 15.62
C VAL A 60 -7.30 1.92 16.63
N LYS A 61 -7.78 1.71 17.85
CA LYS A 61 -7.55 2.62 18.96
C LYS A 61 -6.37 2.12 19.77
N THR A 62 -5.49 3.03 20.16
CA THR A 62 -4.36 2.75 21.05
C THR A 62 -4.20 3.92 21.99
N ASP A 63 -3.72 3.65 23.20
CA ASP A 63 -3.31 4.69 24.12
C ASP A 63 -1.84 5.02 23.87
N LEU A 64 -1.52 6.33 23.83
CA LEU A 64 -0.16 6.83 23.80
C LEU A 64 0.11 7.61 25.08
N ASP A 65 1.30 7.42 25.62
CA ASP A 65 1.71 8.08 26.86
C ASP A 65 2.29 9.47 26.58
N LEU A 66 2.15 10.38 27.55
CA LEU A 66 2.83 11.66 27.53
C LEU A 66 4.31 11.48 27.83
N ASP A 67 5.14 12.11 26.99
CA ASP A 67 6.58 12.20 27.17
C ASP A 67 7.06 13.65 27.13
N GLY A 68 8.22 13.90 27.75
CA GLY A 68 8.83 15.22 27.97
C GLY A 68 8.98 15.59 29.45
N GLU A 69 9.52 16.79 29.73
CA GLU A 69 9.69 17.30 31.08
C GLU A 69 8.34 17.78 31.67
N ILE A 70 7.53 16.83 32.14
CA ILE A 70 6.19 17.11 32.68
C ILE A 70 6.32 17.79 34.07
N PRO A 71 5.80 19.02 34.25
CA PRO A 71 5.85 19.72 35.54
C PRO A 71 5.10 18.96 36.64
N ALA A 72 5.63 18.97 37.86
CA ALA A 72 4.98 18.33 39.02
C ALA A 72 3.58 18.89 39.34
N SER A 73 3.27 20.10 38.86
CA SER A 73 1.95 20.74 38.98
C SER A 73 0.90 20.19 38.00
N TYR A 74 1.29 19.38 37.01
CA TYR A 74 0.36 18.77 36.07
C TYR A 74 -0.37 17.57 36.71
N ASN A 75 -1.68 17.73 36.91
CA ASN A 75 -2.55 16.70 37.50
C ASN A 75 -3.51 16.07 36.48
N GLY A 76 -3.17 16.15 35.18
CA GLY A 76 -3.98 15.58 34.11
C GLY A 76 -3.62 14.11 33.81
N PRO A 77 -4.36 13.46 32.91
CA PRO A 77 -4.06 12.10 32.47
C PRO A 77 -2.68 12.04 31.80
N ARG A 78 -1.98 10.92 31.97
CA ARG A 78 -0.66 10.67 31.33
C ARG A 78 -0.73 9.80 30.09
N SER A 79 -1.91 9.30 29.74
CA SER A 79 -2.12 8.45 28.58
C SER A 79 -3.38 8.91 27.87
N PHE A 80 -3.33 8.96 26.54
CA PHE A 80 -4.38 9.51 25.69
C PHE A 80 -4.70 8.54 24.56
N GLU A 81 -6.00 8.26 24.40
CA GLU A 81 -6.49 7.42 23.32
C GLU A 81 -6.37 8.14 21.97
N VAL A 82 -5.67 7.51 21.03
CA VAL A 82 -5.59 7.90 19.63
C VAL A 82 -6.17 6.82 18.73
N GLU A 83 -6.82 7.23 17.65
CA GLU A 83 -7.33 6.37 16.59
C GLU A 83 -6.38 6.40 15.39
N GLY A 84 -5.76 5.25 15.12
CA GLY A 84 -5.05 4.95 13.88
C GLY A 84 -6.00 4.49 12.79
N LYS A 85 -5.97 5.18 11.65
CA LYS A 85 -6.71 4.86 10.43
C LYS A 85 -5.74 4.41 9.36
N SER A 86 -5.83 3.15 8.96
CA SER A 86 -5.10 2.64 7.79
C SER A 86 -5.99 2.74 6.56
N SER A 87 -5.47 3.31 5.48
CA SER A 87 -6.13 3.32 4.16
C SER A 87 -5.07 3.49 3.10
N LEU A 88 -5.07 2.59 2.11
CA LEU A 88 -4.11 2.61 1.02
C LEU A 88 -4.77 2.16 -0.27
N THR A 89 -4.90 3.08 -1.22
CA THR A 89 -5.34 2.76 -2.59
C THR A 89 -4.19 2.99 -3.55
N THR A 90 -3.90 2.00 -4.39
CA THR A 90 -2.81 2.02 -5.36
C THR A 90 -3.26 1.48 -6.69
N GLY A 91 -2.86 2.11 -7.79
CA GLY A 91 -2.81 1.48 -9.09
C GLY A 91 -1.55 0.63 -9.23
N HIS A 92 -1.57 -0.38 -10.10
CA HIS A 92 -0.39 -1.16 -10.45
C HIS A 92 -0.27 -1.38 -11.95
N LEU A 93 0.97 -1.46 -12.40
CA LEU A 93 1.35 -1.93 -13.72
C LEU A 93 2.45 -2.97 -13.56
N LEU A 94 2.15 -4.22 -13.92
CA LEU A 94 3.00 -5.38 -13.67
C LEU A 94 3.21 -6.17 -14.97
N PHE A 95 4.37 -6.81 -15.08
CA PHE A 95 4.76 -7.67 -16.18
C PHE A 95 5.15 -9.04 -15.64
N ASP A 96 4.45 -10.07 -16.08
CA ASP A 96 4.71 -11.47 -15.74
C ASP A 96 5.57 -12.10 -16.82
N VAL A 97 6.78 -12.52 -16.47
CA VAL A 97 7.72 -13.21 -17.35
C VAL A 97 7.71 -14.70 -17.05
N TYR A 98 7.22 -15.48 -18.01
CA TYR A 98 7.12 -16.93 -17.96
C TYR A 98 8.37 -17.57 -18.58
N PRO A 99 9.11 -18.45 -17.88
CA PRO A 99 10.30 -19.10 -18.46
C PRO A 99 9.99 -19.99 -19.67
N PHE A 100 8.79 -20.56 -19.74
CA PHE A 100 8.34 -21.43 -20.84
C PHE A 100 6.91 -21.06 -21.26
N LYS A 101 6.57 -21.31 -22.54
CA LYS A 101 5.22 -21.02 -23.10
C LYS A 101 4.07 -21.67 -22.32
N THR A 102 4.31 -22.85 -21.74
CA THR A 102 3.34 -23.61 -20.95
C THR A 102 3.51 -23.43 -19.44
N SER A 103 4.47 -22.63 -19.00
CA SER A 103 4.73 -22.41 -17.58
C SER A 103 3.54 -21.71 -16.91
N ALA A 104 3.20 -22.19 -15.72
CA ALA A 104 2.36 -21.48 -14.76
C ALA A 104 3.22 -20.60 -13.82
N PHE A 105 4.46 -21.01 -13.54
CA PHE A 105 5.41 -20.19 -12.80
C PHE A 105 5.85 -18.96 -13.63
N HIS A 106 5.96 -17.81 -12.97
CA HIS A 106 6.45 -16.58 -13.55
C HIS A 106 7.20 -15.72 -12.53
N VAL A 107 8.07 -14.85 -13.05
CA VAL A 107 8.66 -13.73 -12.31
C VAL A 107 7.86 -12.48 -12.66
N THR A 108 7.47 -11.71 -11.66
CA THR A 108 6.70 -10.49 -11.83
C THR A 108 7.59 -9.29 -11.55
N ALA A 109 7.62 -8.33 -12.47
CA ALA A 109 8.28 -7.04 -12.27
C ALA A 109 7.34 -5.89 -12.66
N GLY A 110 7.42 -4.76 -11.97
CA GLY A 110 6.61 -3.60 -12.30
C GLY A 110 6.61 -2.57 -11.20
N ALA A 111 5.51 -1.83 -11.05
CA ALA A 111 5.38 -0.84 -10.00
C ALA A 111 3.93 -0.64 -9.54
N TYR A 112 3.81 -0.17 -8.31
CA TYR A 112 2.58 0.36 -7.72
C TYR A 112 2.70 1.88 -7.63
N LEU A 113 1.60 2.58 -7.93
CA LEU A 113 1.50 4.04 -7.87
C LEU A 113 0.23 4.43 -7.11
N GLY A 114 0.33 5.26 -6.09
CA GLY A 114 -0.87 5.69 -5.36
C GLY A 114 -0.61 6.50 -4.11
N SER A 115 -1.54 6.41 -3.16
CA SER A 115 -1.49 7.17 -1.90
C SER A 115 -0.17 6.95 -1.17
N ASP A 116 0.49 8.04 -0.79
CA ASP A 116 1.69 8.04 0.04
C ASP A 116 1.37 7.78 1.52
N LYS A 117 0.18 8.18 1.99
CA LYS A 117 -0.31 7.95 3.35
C LYS A 117 -0.70 6.49 3.54
N ILE A 118 -0.13 5.84 4.56
CA ILE A 118 -0.48 4.47 4.96
C ILE A 118 -1.34 4.49 6.24
N ILE A 119 -0.90 5.23 7.26
CA ILE A 119 -1.56 5.31 8.56
C ILE A 119 -1.71 6.77 8.97
N THR A 120 -2.89 7.16 9.43
CA THR A 120 -3.16 8.46 10.04
C THR A 120 -3.60 8.26 11.48
N LEU A 121 -2.90 8.88 12.43
CA LEU A 121 -3.17 8.85 13.86
C LEU A 121 -3.80 10.19 14.26
N LYS A 122 -4.98 10.14 14.89
CA LYS A 122 -5.65 11.33 15.44
C LYS A 122 -6.22 11.01 16.82
N ASN A 123 -6.27 11.97 17.73
CA ASN A 123 -6.97 11.77 19.01
C ASN A 123 -8.47 11.51 18.80
N THR A 124 -9.05 10.73 19.71
CA THR A 124 -10.45 10.29 19.59
C THR A 124 -11.47 11.35 20.00
N LYS A 125 -11.02 12.36 20.74
CA LYS A 125 -11.80 13.54 21.11
C LYS A 125 -10.99 14.81 20.81
N ASP A 126 -11.68 15.83 20.33
CA ASP A 126 -11.06 17.12 20.02
C ASP A 126 -10.62 17.84 21.31
N GLY A 127 -9.41 18.39 21.31
CA GLY A 127 -8.89 19.22 22.38
C GLY A 127 -8.47 18.50 23.65
N VAL A 128 -8.33 17.17 23.63
CA VAL A 128 -7.90 16.40 24.81
C VAL A 128 -6.51 16.81 25.30
N LEU A 129 -5.64 17.32 24.43
CA LEU A 129 -4.30 17.78 24.79
C LEU A 129 -4.23 19.30 24.99
N MET A 130 -5.35 19.98 25.24
CA MET A 130 -5.35 21.44 25.37
C MET A 130 -4.52 21.92 26.56
N ASP A 131 -4.54 21.20 27.67
CA ASP A 131 -3.70 21.53 28.83
C ASP A 131 -2.21 21.36 28.51
N ILE A 132 -1.85 20.36 27.71
CA ILE A 132 -0.47 20.15 27.25
C ILE A 132 -0.04 21.26 26.29
N ASN A 133 -0.91 21.67 25.36
CA ASN A 133 -0.64 22.80 24.47
C ASN A 133 -0.38 24.09 25.28
N ARG A 134 -1.15 24.35 26.33
CA ARG A 134 -0.94 25.51 27.22
C ARG A 134 0.39 25.47 27.96
N LEU A 135 0.81 24.29 28.44
CA LEU A 135 2.12 24.13 29.05
C LEU A 135 3.24 24.38 28.03
N ASN A 136 3.12 23.82 26.83
CA ASN A 136 4.09 24.00 25.76
C ASN A 136 4.26 25.45 25.30
N ALA A 137 3.25 26.30 25.48
CA ALA A 137 3.34 27.72 25.14
C ALA A 137 4.42 28.47 25.94
N SER A 138 4.81 27.94 27.11
CA SER A 138 5.86 28.52 27.96
C SER A 138 7.20 27.78 27.85
N LEU A 139 7.28 26.69 27.08
CA LEU A 139 8.46 25.85 26.96
C LEU A 139 9.23 26.14 25.66
N PRO A 140 10.57 26.09 25.67
CA PRO A 140 11.37 26.11 24.44
C PRO A 140 11.02 24.93 23.53
N ASP A 141 11.24 25.08 22.21
CA ASP A 141 10.89 24.07 21.21
C ASP A 141 11.51 22.68 21.48
N GLY A 142 12.70 22.62 22.08
CA GLY A 142 13.39 21.37 22.43
C GLY A 142 12.95 20.71 23.74
N GLN A 143 12.03 21.31 24.49
CA GLN A 143 11.53 20.81 25.79
C GLN A 143 10.02 20.60 25.79
N LYS A 144 9.39 20.61 24.61
CA LYS A 144 7.95 20.42 24.49
C LYS A 144 7.54 19.04 24.98
N ILE A 145 6.32 18.98 25.49
CA ILE A 145 5.64 17.77 25.95
C ILE A 145 4.71 17.31 24.82
N GLY A 146 4.61 16.01 24.59
CA GLY A 146 3.78 15.46 23.53
C GLY A 146 3.42 14.01 23.80
N LEU A 147 2.68 13.41 22.87
CA LEU A 147 2.44 11.96 22.91
C LEU A 147 3.63 11.23 22.31
N ASP A 148 4.10 10.21 23.00
CA ASP A 148 5.15 9.32 22.54
C ASP A 148 4.64 8.39 21.44
N LEU A 149 5.33 8.41 20.30
CA LEU A 149 5.17 7.46 19.20
C LEU A 149 6.53 6.84 18.84
N GLY A 150 7.13 6.11 19.78
CA GLY A 150 8.38 5.37 19.58
C GLY A 150 9.57 6.32 19.46
N ASP A 151 10.13 6.47 18.26
CA ASP A 151 11.24 7.41 18.02
C ASP A 151 10.72 8.86 17.79
N TYR A 152 9.44 9.17 18.02
CA TYR A 152 8.84 10.46 17.62
C TYR A 152 7.95 11.05 18.71
N LEU A 153 8.07 12.37 18.92
CA LEU A 153 7.22 13.13 19.83
C LEU A 153 6.11 13.87 19.08
N LEU A 154 4.85 13.54 19.35
CA LEU A 154 3.68 14.17 18.74
C LEU A 154 3.20 15.34 19.61
N THR A 155 3.66 16.55 19.31
CA THR A 155 3.22 17.76 20.03
C THR A 155 1.81 18.18 19.59
N PRO A 156 0.91 18.58 20.53
CA PRO A 156 -0.42 19.05 20.17
C PRO A 156 -0.38 20.37 19.38
N ASP A 157 -1.40 20.58 18.57
CA ASP A 157 -1.67 21.85 17.91
C ASP A 157 -2.35 22.88 18.84
N GLU A 158 -2.61 24.08 18.32
CA GLU A 158 -3.29 25.17 19.04
C GLU A 158 -4.67 24.79 19.56
N ARG A 159 -5.28 23.74 19.00
CA ARG A 159 -6.58 23.21 19.38
C ARG A 159 -6.49 21.94 20.22
N GLY A 160 -5.29 21.52 20.65
CA GLY A 160 -5.08 20.40 21.55
C GLY A 160 -5.25 19.06 20.86
N ASN A 161 -4.95 19.00 19.56
CA ASN A 161 -5.02 17.80 18.73
C ASN A 161 -3.65 17.43 18.16
N VAL A 162 -3.46 16.14 17.94
CA VAL A 162 -2.39 15.56 17.14
C VAL A 162 -3.00 14.97 15.88
N ASP A 163 -2.32 15.22 14.75
CA ASP A 163 -2.64 14.62 13.46
C ASP A 163 -1.31 14.14 12.87
N ALA A 164 -0.96 12.88 13.15
CA ALA A 164 0.28 12.30 12.67
C ALA A 164 -0.01 11.35 11.50
N THR A 165 0.78 11.42 10.42
CA THR A 165 0.63 10.59 9.24
C THR A 165 1.93 9.88 8.94
N LEU A 166 1.89 8.55 8.83
CA LEU A 166 2.98 7.74 8.29
C LEU A 166 2.86 7.71 6.76
N LYS A 167 3.88 8.22 6.07
CA LYS A 167 3.97 8.29 4.61
C LYS A 167 5.09 7.42 4.05
N VAL A 168 4.92 6.93 2.84
CA VAL A 168 5.94 6.23 2.04
C VAL A 168 5.98 6.80 0.62
N ALA A 169 6.89 6.33 -0.22
CA ALA A 169 6.92 6.74 -1.62
C ALA A 169 5.60 6.41 -2.35
N ALA A 170 5.12 7.36 -3.16
CA ALA A 170 3.95 7.17 -4.00
C ALA A 170 4.20 6.19 -5.15
N PHE A 171 5.42 6.17 -5.71
CA PHE A 171 5.89 5.20 -6.68
C PHE A 171 6.71 4.10 -5.99
N ARG A 172 6.33 2.84 -6.22
CA ARG A 172 6.88 1.69 -5.51
C ARG A 172 7.24 0.60 -6.51
N PRO A 173 8.52 0.47 -6.89
CA PRO A 173 8.97 -0.68 -7.67
C PRO A 173 8.57 -1.99 -7.02
N TYR A 174 8.26 -2.99 -7.84
CA TYR A 174 7.82 -4.31 -7.40
C TYR A 174 8.64 -5.40 -8.07
N LEU A 175 9.03 -6.39 -7.28
CA LEU A 175 9.60 -7.64 -7.77
C LEU A 175 8.98 -8.80 -6.98
N GLY A 176 8.57 -9.84 -7.70
CA GLY A 176 7.94 -11.01 -7.12
C GLY A 176 8.01 -12.23 -8.02
N VAL A 177 7.41 -13.30 -7.51
CA VAL A 177 7.20 -14.56 -8.22
C VAL A 177 5.75 -14.97 -8.07
N GLY A 178 5.24 -15.66 -9.07
CA GLY A 178 3.85 -16.10 -9.06
C GLY A 178 3.66 -17.44 -9.72
N PHE A 179 2.45 -17.97 -9.54
CA PHE A 179 2.00 -19.21 -10.13
C PHE A 179 0.61 -19.03 -10.72
N GLY A 180 0.40 -19.55 -11.93
CA GLY A 180 -0.80 -19.34 -12.73
C GLY A 180 -0.58 -18.35 -13.88
N ARG A 181 -1.44 -18.41 -14.89
CA ARG A 181 -1.38 -17.49 -16.04
C ARG A 181 -2.43 -16.40 -15.86
N ALA A 182 -2.01 -15.14 -15.95
CA ALA A 182 -2.95 -14.01 -15.86
C ALA A 182 -4.00 -14.03 -16.98
N VAL A 183 -3.67 -14.60 -18.13
CA VAL A 183 -4.61 -14.89 -19.22
C VAL A 183 -4.70 -16.41 -19.43
N PRO A 184 -5.82 -17.04 -19.02
CA PRO A 184 -6.02 -18.47 -19.18
C PRO A 184 -6.02 -18.92 -20.64
N ALA A 185 -5.19 -19.91 -21.00
CA ALA A 185 -5.08 -20.41 -22.37
C ALA A 185 -6.15 -21.45 -22.74
N LYS A 186 -6.54 -22.30 -21.78
CA LYS A 186 -7.42 -23.47 -22.03
C LYS A 186 -8.80 -23.37 -21.36
N HIS A 187 -8.89 -22.73 -20.20
CA HIS A 187 -10.11 -22.64 -19.39
C HIS A 187 -10.63 -21.21 -19.36
N ARG A 188 -11.92 -21.00 -19.11
CA ARG A 188 -12.49 -19.66 -18.98
C ARG A 188 -12.04 -18.95 -17.70
N PHE A 189 -11.67 -19.70 -16.67
CA PHE A 189 -11.21 -19.19 -15.38
C PHE A 189 -9.91 -19.86 -14.95
N ALA A 190 -9.08 -19.15 -14.19
CA ALA A 190 -7.91 -19.70 -13.52
C ALA A 190 -7.70 -19.04 -12.16
N PHE A 191 -7.05 -19.78 -11.26
CA PHE A 191 -6.56 -19.26 -10.00
C PHE A 191 -5.08 -18.90 -10.12
N ASN A 192 -4.71 -17.73 -9.63
CA ASN A 192 -3.35 -17.23 -9.65
C ASN A 192 -2.90 -16.84 -8.25
N PHE A 193 -1.60 -17.02 -8.04
CA PHE A 193 -0.86 -16.68 -6.85
C PHE A 193 0.27 -15.74 -7.23
N ASP A 194 0.53 -14.71 -6.42
CA ASP A 194 1.66 -13.79 -6.61
C ASP A 194 2.18 -13.36 -5.24
N MET A 195 3.49 -13.43 -5.05
CA MET A 195 4.16 -12.97 -3.84
C MET A 195 5.45 -12.24 -4.18
N GLY A 196 5.78 -11.23 -3.39
CA GLY A 196 6.96 -10.42 -3.66
C GLY A 196 7.10 -9.27 -2.69
N VAL A 197 7.82 -8.24 -3.11
CA VAL A 197 8.08 -7.06 -2.30
C VAL A 197 7.89 -5.77 -3.11
N GLN A 198 7.25 -4.79 -2.50
CA GLN A 198 7.24 -3.40 -2.96
C GLN A 198 8.38 -2.64 -2.27
N PHE A 199 9.22 -1.97 -3.06
CA PHE A 199 10.23 -1.05 -2.57
C PHE A 199 9.60 0.32 -2.34
N TRP A 200 8.98 0.51 -1.17
CA TRP A 200 8.23 1.73 -0.85
C TRP A 200 9.08 2.85 -0.23
N GLY A 201 10.39 2.63 -0.05
CA GLY A 201 11.30 3.58 0.61
C GLY A 201 11.17 3.58 2.13
N THR A 202 11.98 4.40 2.81
CA THR A 202 11.92 4.55 4.27
C THR A 202 10.65 5.31 4.66
N PRO A 203 9.77 4.75 5.50
CA PRO A 203 8.59 5.46 5.94
C PRO A 203 8.94 6.70 6.77
N GLU A 204 8.20 7.77 6.54
CA GLU A 204 8.40 9.07 7.16
C GLU A 204 7.17 9.46 7.98
N VAL A 205 7.39 9.96 9.19
CA VAL A 205 6.31 10.46 10.05
C VAL A 205 6.16 11.96 9.86
N TYR A 206 4.94 12.38 9.52
CA TYR A 206 4.56 13.78 9.41
C TYR A 206 3.61 14.13 10.54
N LEU A 207 3.83 15.26 11.20
CA LEU A 207 2.88 15.85 12.13
C LEU A 207 2.23 17.04 11.43
N ARG A 208 0.93 16.90 11.13
CA ARG A 208 0.12 17.76 10.27
C ARG A 208 0.70 17.77 8.85
N ASP A 209 1.70 18.61 8.61
CA ASP A 209 2.42 18.71 7.33
C ASP A 209 3.96 18.84 7.49
N HIS A 210 4.46 18.76 8.73
CA HIS A 210 5.88 18.86 9.02
C HIS A 210 6.46 17.47 9.25
N LYS A 211 7.51 17.12 8.49
CA LYS A 211 8.25 15.89 8.71
C LYS A 211 8.92 15.94 10.08
N LEU A 212 8.65 14.95 10.92
CA LEU A 212 9.31 14.81 12.21
C LEU A 212 10.69 14.20 12.03
N THR A 213 11.66 14.73 12.77
CA THR A 213 12.93 14.05 13.04
C THR A 213 12.78 13.17 14.26
N LYS A 214 13.62 12.13 14.34
CA LYS A 214 13.63 11.26 15.51
C LYS A 214 13.96 12.07 16.77
N ALA A 215 13.16 11.88 17.80
CA ALA A 215 13.44 12.38 19.14
C ALA A 215 14.20 11.30 19.92
N ASP A 216 15.13 11.71 20.78
CA ASP A 216 15.76 10.83 21.76
C ASP A 216 14.75 10.58 22.90
N THR A 217 13.73 9.77 22.64
CA THR A 217 12.68 9.41 23.60
C THR A 217 13.07 8.15 24.37
N ASN A 218 12.72 8.09 25.67
CA ASN A 218 13.21 7.12 26.66
C ASN A 218 12.24 5.94 26.94
N SER A 219 11.28 5.64 26.06
CA SER A 219 10.23 4.63 26.29
C SER A 219 10.27 3.47 25.31
N ASP A 220 9.98 2.27 25.81
CA ASP A 220 9.87 1.00 25.08
C ASP A 220 8.52 0.85 24.33
N THR A 221 7.72 1.92 24.26
CA THR A 221 6.38 1.86 23.68
C THR A 221 6.46 1.85 22.15
N GLY A 222 6.16 0.70 21.56
CA GLY A 222 5.86 0.59 20.13
C GLY A 222 6.92 -0.07 19.25
N GLU A 223 7.47 -1.22 19.67
CA GLU A 223 8.38 -2.04 18.85
C GLU A 223 7.89 -2.21 17.40
N VAL A 224 6.59 -2.47 17.20
CA VAL A 224 5.99 -2.65 15.87
C VAL A 224 6.12 -1.40 15.00
N LEU A 225 5.89 -0.21 15.56
CA LEU A 225 6.04 1.06 14.84
C LEU A 225 7.52 1.38 14.55
N LYS A 226 8.42 0.99 15.46
CA LYS A 226 9.88 1.08 15.28
C LYS A 226 10.38 0.18 14.15
N TYR A 227 9.80 -1.01 13.99
CA TYR A 227 10.10 -1.89 12.85
C TYR A 227 9.48 -1.37 11.55
N LEU A 228 8.21 -0.94 11.58
CA LEU A 228 7.52 -0.41 10.39
C LEU A 228 8.21 0.84 9.86
N SER A 229 8.65 1.78 10.71
CA SER A 229 9.34 3.00 10.29
C SER A 229 10.74 2.77 9.69
N LYS A 230 11.30 1.57 9.84
CA LYS A 230 12.60 1.18 9.27
C LYS A 230 12.48 0.28 8.05
N ALA A 231 11.35 -0.40 7.89
CA ALA A 231 11.13 -1.31 6.79
C ALA A 231 11.07 -0.53 5.47
N THR A 232 12.08 -0.69 4.62
CA THR A 232 12.15 -0.06 3.28
C THR A 232 11.42 -0.86 2.20
N VAL A 233 10.91 -2.02 2.58
CA VAL A 233 10.18 -2.94 1.71
C VAL A 233 8.87 -3.37 2.38
N TYR A 234 7.85 -3.58 1.56
CA TYR A 234 6.55 -4.10 1.98
C TYR A 234 6.29 -5.45 1.32
N PRO A 235 6.05 -6.51 2.10
CA PRO A 235 5.72 -7.81 1.55
C PRO A 235 4.34 -7.77 0.86
N VAL A 236 4.26 -8.38 -0.31
CA VAL A 236 3.02 -8.57 -1.05
C VAL A 236 2.73 -10.04 -1.13
N LEU A 237 1.47 -10.38 -0.90
CA LEU A 237 0.90 -11.69 -1.15
C LEU A 237 -0.49 -11.46 -1.72
N ASN A 238 -0.80 -12.03 -2.88
CA ASN A 238 -2.07 -11.86 -3.56
C ASN A 238 -2.57 -13.17 -4.15
N PHE A 239 -3.85 -13.46 -3.94
CA PHE A 239 -4.57 -14.57 -4.53
C PHE A 239 -5.65 -14.03 -5.45
N ARG A 240 -5.72 -14.53 -6.68
CA ARG A 240 -6.61 -14.00 -7.71
C ARG A 240 -7.38 -15.09 -8.41
N ILE A 241 -8.61 -14.76 -8.79
CA ILE A 241 -9.38 -15.49 -9.78
C ILE A 241 -9.42 -14.63 -11.03
N VAL A 242 -8.95 -15.17 -12.15
CA VAL A 242 -8.94 -14.49 -13.44
C VAL A 242 -9.91 -15.17 -14.40
N GLY A 243 -10.67 -14.38 -15.15
CA GLY A 243 -11.58 -14.84 -16.19
C GLY A 243 -11.20 -14.25 -17.54
N ARG A 244 -11.14 -15.09 -18.58
CA ARG A 244 -10.92 -14.63 -19.96
C ARG A 244 -12.25 -14.09 -20.52
N ILE A 245 -12.24 -12.86 -21.04
CA ILE A 245 -13.42 -12.21 -21.64
C ILE A 245 -13.47 -12.48 -23.15
N LEU A 246 -12.34 -12.39 -23.83
CA LEU A 246 -12.17 -12.61 -25.28
C LEU A 246 -10.99 -13.57 -25.51
#